data_AF-A0A2C6M4Q8-F1
#
_entry.id   AF-A0A2C6M4Q8-F1
#
_cell.length_a   1.000
_cell.length_b   1.000
_cell.length_c   1.000
_cell.angle_alpha   90.00
_cell.angle_beta   90.00
_cell.angle_gamma   90.00
#
_symmetry.space_group_name_H-M   'P 1'
#
loop_
_entity.id
_entity.type
_entity.pdbx_description
1 polymer ?
#
loop_
_entity_poly.entity_id
_entity_poly.type
_entity_poly.pdbx_seq_one_letter_code
_entity_poly.pdbx_strand_id
1 'polypeptide(L)'
;LIAVPLAAQLATLPLVVLYFNLVSLVSVLANLLTAYLVALIMLFSGISLPVGVIFLPLAGFINASTGLLTDLFLWLVQFCSALPGAARYIPAPPLWLVFLYYLLLVGVFELLRRPRWQDKLKHILGDAVVKGRSHRIGLGCLVFLLLTVAWLAWPINNRLELHFIDVGQGDSTLIVTPNQGTVLVDAGGWRDELLTGRGAGNQVVVPYLHRLGINHLDVLIITHPHADHAGGARAVIKSMPVDMVVVSPYGLQEEDQVDEGYEVLLNEIRQQGILLRAARSGDRLKIDSLVAMKFLSPAETYSGTRSDANNNSLVLLLNYQAERRCSPETLRQRQRRTCSKGIKSPEQKFLKYLTTAAGIFIPTSSSG
;
A
#
# COMPACT_ATOMS: atom_id res chain seq x y z
N LEU A 1 9.69 -11.84 -29.95
CA LEU A 1 10.47 -11.28 -28.83
C LEU A 1 9.61 -11.07 -27.58
N ILE A 2 8.43 -10.42 -27.67
CA ILE A 2 7.55 -10.13 -26.51
C ILE A 2 6.90 -11.38 -25.88
N ALA A 3 6.68 -12.44 -26.65
CA ALA A 3 5.97 -13.63 -26.17
C ALA A 3 6.62 -14.30 -24.94
N VAL A 4 7.95 -14.32 -24.87
CA VAL A 4 8.68 -14.94 -23.75
C VAL A 4 8.52 -14.14 -22.46
N PRO A 5 8.83 -12.82 -22.41
CA PRO A 5 8.55 -11.97 -21.24
C PRO A 5 7.09 -11.99 -20.81
N LEU A 6 6.15 -11.99 -21.77
CA LEU A 6 4.72 -12.02 -21.46
C LEU A 6 4.31 -13.36 -20.81
N ALA A 7 4.78 -14.49 -21.36
CA ALA A 7 4.50 -15.80 -20.78
C ALA A 7 5.11 -15.94 -19.38
N ALA A 8 6.35 -15.46 -19.18
CA ALA A 8 6.98 -15.42 -17.88
C ALA A 8 6.17 -14.57 -16.90
N GLN A 9 5.75 -13.36 -17.29
CA GLN A 9 4.93 -12.48 -16.47
C GLN A 9 3.61 -13.14 -16.07
N LEU A 10 2.89 -13.76 -17.00
CA LEU A 10 1.64 -14.46 -16.69
C LEU A 10 1.86 -15.65 -15.76
N ALA A 11 2.95 -16.40 -15.92
CA ALA A 11 3.26 -17.54 -15.08
C ALA A 11 3.64 -17.13 -13.65
N THR A 12 4.35 -16.02 -13.47
CA THR A 12 4.87 -15.58 -12.16
C THR A 12 3.97 -14.59 -11.44
N LEU A 13 3.07 -13.88 -12.13
CA LEU A 13 2.25 -12.80 -11.56
C LEU A 13 1.55 -13.16 -10.24
N PRO A 14 0.81 -14.29 -10.11
CA PRO A 14 0.14 -14.61 -8.85
C PRO A 14 1.12 -14.81 -7.69
N LEU A 15 2.30 -15.39 -7.95
CA LEU A 15 3.33 -15.59 -6.94
C LEU A 15 3.98 -14.26 -6.56
N VAL A 16 4.32 -13.43 -7.55
CA VAL A 16 4.88 -12.09 -7.28
C VAL A 16 3.93 -11.29 -6.40
N VAL A 17 2.63 -11.35 -6.66
CA VAL A 17 1.66 -10.63 -5.82
C VAL A 17 1.51 -11.28 -4.45
N LEU A 18 1.48 -12.61 -4.36
CA LEU A 18 1.37 -13.33 -3.09
C LEU A 18 2.51 -13.00 -2.13
N TYR A 19 3.74 -12.84 -2.64
CA TYR A 19 4.94 -12.62 -1.83
C TYR A 19 5.33 -11.14 -1.68
N PHE A 20 5.10 -10.33 -2.71
CA PHE A 20 5.58 -8.94 -2.76
C PHE A 20 4.47 -7.90 -2.85
N ASN A 21 3.20 -8.33 -2.91
CA ASN A 21 2.05 -7.43 -2.99
C ASN A 21 2.13 -6.43 -4.15
N LEU A 22 2.83 -6.76 -5.24
CA LEU A 22 3.19 -5.81 -6.28
C LEU A 22 2.83 -6.33 -7.66
N VAL A 23 2.24 -5.46 -8.50
CA VAL A 23 2.10 -5.69 -9.94
C VAL A 23 2.89 -4.61 -10.67
N SER A 24 3.92 -5.00 -11.43
CA SER A 24 4.63 -4.08 -12.31
C SER A 24 4.03 -4.10 -13.71
N LEU A 25 3.46 -2.96 -14.12
CA LEU A 25 2.89 -2.77 -15.46
C LEU A 25 3.98 -2.64 -16.53
N VAL A 26 5.17 -2.17 -16.14
CA VAL A 26 6.32 -1.99 -17.04
C VAL A 26 7.16 -3.27 -17.16
N SER A 27 6.87 -4.32 -16.40
CA SER A 27 7.72 -5.53 -16.34
C SER A 27 8.01 -6.15 -17.71
N VAL A 28 7.02 -6.21 -18.61
CA VAL A 28 7.22 -6.76 -19.97
C VAL A 28 8.22 -5.92 -20.78
N LEU A 29 8.10 -4.59 -20.69
CA LEU A 29 9.02 -3.66 -21.36
C LEU A 29 10.41 -3.70 -20.72
N ALA A 30 10.47 -3.62 -19.39
CA ALA A 30 11.70 -3.70 -18.63
C ALA A 30 12.46 -5.00 -18.96
N ASN A 31 11.80 -6.16 -18.88
CA ASN A 31 12.42 -7.45 -19.21
C ASN A 31 12.90 -7.54 -20.66
N LEU A 32 12.19 -6.92 -21.61
CA LEU A 32 12.62 -6.90 -23.01
C LEU A 32 13.94 -6.11 -23.19
N LEU A 33 14.10 -5.02 -22.46
CA LEU A 33 15.27 -4.14 -22.53
C LEU A 33 16.44 -4.66 -21.68
N THR A 34 16.15 -5.17 -20.48
CA THR A 34 17.17 -5.47 -19.47
C THR A 34 17.66 -6.91 -19.52
N ALA A 35 16.87 -7.89 -19.98
CA ALA A 35 17.29 -9.30 -19.95
C ALA A 35 18.56 -9.56 -20.76
N TYR A 36 18.72 -8.89 -21.90
CA TYR A 36 19.93 -9.00 -22.73
C TYR A 36 21.14 -8.34 -22.07
N LEU A 37 20.94 -7.20 -21.40
CA LEU A 37 22.00 -6.52 -20.65
C LEU A 37 22.47 -7.38 -19.49
N VAL A 38 21.54 -7.97 -18.72
CA VAL A 38 21.88 -8.89 -17.63
C VAL A 38 22.70 -10.07 -18.14
N ALA A 39 22.32 -10.66 -19.28
CA ALA A 39 23.09 -11.75 -19.88
C ALA A 39 24.52 -11.34 -20.25
N LEU A 40 24.71 -10.15 -20.82
CA LEU A 40 26.04 -9.61 -21.14
C LEU A 40 26.86 -9.29 -19.90
N ILE A 41 26.24 -8.67 -18.88
CA ILE A 41 26.86 -8.39 -17.59
C ILE A 41 27.36 -9.70 -16.96
N MET A 42 26.49 -10.71 -16.87
CA MET A 42 26.85 -12.01 -16.31
C MET A 42 27.97 -12.70 -17.12
N LEU A 43 27.93 -12.61 -18.45
CA LEU A 43 28.96 -13.18 -19.32
C LEU A 43 30.32 -12.51 -19.09
N PHE A 44 30.38 -11.17 -19.12
CA PHE A 44 31.62 -10.42 -18.95
C PHE A 44 32.17 -10.52 -17.53
N SER A 45 31.31 -10.45 -16.51
CA SER A 45 31.73 -10.73 -15.12
C SER A 45 32.26 -12.16 -14.97
N GLY A 46 31.59 -13.14 -15.61
CA GLY A 46 32.01 -14.55 -15.59
C GLY A 46 33.36 -14.77 -16.26
N ILE A 47 33.64 -14.11 -17.39
CA ILE A 47 34.93 -14.18 -18.09
C ILE A 47 36.02 -13.41 -17.33
N SER A 48 35.67 -12.29 -16.67
CA SER A 48 36.65 -11.50 -15.93
C SER A 48 37.27 -12.26 -14.76
N LEU A 49 36.55 -13.22 -14.15
CA LEU A 49 37.07 -14.02 -13.05
C LEU A 49 38.33 -14.84 -13.42
N PRO A 50 38.30 -15.76 -14.40
CA PRO A 50 39.49 -16.50 -14.81
C PRO A 50 40.55 -15.59 -15.45
N VAL A 51 40.16 -14.56 -16.20
CA VAL A 51 41.12 -13.60 -16.77
C VAL A 51 41.85 -12.84 -15.67
N GLY A 52 41.18 -12.50 -14.57
CA GLY A 52 41.79 -11.80 -13.43
C GLY A 52 42.87 -12.60 -12.73
N VAL A 53 42.76 -13.93 -12.73
CA VAL A 53 43.80 -14.83 -12.19
C VAL A 53 45.05 -14.83 -13.08
N ILE A 54 44.87 -14.72 -14.40
CA ILE A 54 45.96 -14.83 -15.38
C ILE A 54 46.61 -13.46 -15.66
N PHE A 55 45.78 -12.43 -15.87
CA PHE A 55 46.22 -11.11 -16.33
C PHE A 55 45.25 -10.01 -15.88
N LEU A 56 45.58 -9.41 -14.73
CA LEU A 56 44.78 -8.36 -14.07
C LEU A 56 44.43 -7.15 -14.96
N PRO A 57 45.32 -6.61 -15.82
CA PRO A 57 44.97 -5.44 -16.64
C PRO A 57 43.81 -5.70 -17.61
N LEU A 58 43.76 -6.87 -18.23
CA LEU A 58 42.65 -7.23 -19.13
C LEU A 58 41.36 -7.47 -18.36
N ALA A 59 41.42 -8.08 -17.17
CA ALA A 59 40.27 -8.20 -16.29
C ALA A 59 39.74 -6.82 -15.87
N GLY A 60 40.62 -5.87 -15.58
CA GLY A 60 40.24 -4.47 -15.31
C GLY A 60 39.47 -3.84 -16.47
N PHE A 61 39.90 -4.06 -17.72
CA PHE A 61 39.21 -3.57 -18.91
C PHE A 61 37.82 -4.22 -19.10
N ILE A 62 37.71 -5.53 -18.88
CA ILE A 62 36.43 -6.26 -18.94
C ILE A 62 35.48 -5.76 -17.84
N ASN A 63 35.97 -5.55 -16.62
CA ASN A 63 35.18 -5.02 -15.51
C ASN A 63 34.73 -3.59 -15.76
N ALA A 64 35.58 -2.72 -16.32
CA ALA A 64 35.18 -1.36 -16.71
C ALA A 64 34.05 -1.39 -17.76
N SER A 65 34.16 -2.26 -18.76
CA SER A 65 33.11 -2.47 -19.75
C SER A 65 31.81 -3.00 -19.12
N THR A 66 31.92 -3.88 -18.14
CA THR A 66 30.78 -4.40 -17.37
C THR A 66 30.14 -3.32 -16.49
N GLY A 67 30.93 -2.40 -15.95
CA GLY A 67 30.45 -1.22 -15.23
C GLY A 67 29.54 -0.36 -16.10
N LEU A 68 29.96 -0.04 -17.32
CA LEU A 68 29.14 0.71 -18.28
C LEU A 68 27.81 0.02 -18.60
N LEU A 69 27.82 -1.31 -18.78
CA LEU A 69 26.59 -2.07 -18.99
C LEU A 69 25.67 -2.06 -17.76
N THR A 70 26.26 -2.09 -16.57
CA THR A 70 25.54 -2.04 -15.30
C THR A 70 24.91 -0.66 -15.09
N ASP A 71 25.63 0.42 -15.37
CA ASP A 71 25.10 1.78 -15.30
C ASP A 71 23.94 1.98 -16.27
N LEU A 72 24.07 1.47 -17.50
CA LEU A 72 22.98 1.46 -18.48
C LEU A 72 21.76 0.66 -17.99
N PHE A 73 21.99 -0.53 -17.41
CA PHE A 73 20.93 -1.35 -16.82
C PHE A 73 20.22 -0.59 -15.69
N LEU A 74 20.96 0.01 -14.76
CA LEU A 74 20.40 0.77 -13.65
C LEU A 74 19.61 1.98 -14.14
N TRP A 75 20.14 2.71 -15.12
CA TRP A 75 19.43 3.83 -15.75
C TRP A 75 18.11 3.39 -16.39
N LEU A 76 18.10 2.28 -17.12
CA LEU A 76 16.87 1.73 -17.72
C LEU A 76 15.83 1.31 -16.67
N VAL A 77 16.27 0.69 -15.57
CA VAL A 77 15.39 0.30 -14.47
C VAL A 77 14.80 1.55 -13.80
N GLN A 78 15.63 2.54 -13.50
CA GLN A 78 15.20 3.82 -12.91
C GLN A 78 14.20 4.53 -13.82
N PHE A 79 14.50 4.62 -15.12
CA PHE A 79 13.60 5.17 -16.12
C PHE A 79 12.24 4.45 -16.13
N CYS A 80 12.24 3.11 -16.15
CA CYS A 80 11.00 2.33 -16.12
C CYS A 80 10.21 2.53 -14.82
N SER A 81 10.89 2.64 -13.67
CA SER A 81 10.25 2.85 -12.37
C SER A 81 9.65 4.25 -12.21
N ALA A 82 10.20 5.25 -12.91
CA ALA A 82 9.72 6.62 -12.89
C ALA A 82 8.44 6.82 -13.74
N LEU A 83 8.05 5.82 -14.54
CA LEU A 83 6.81 5.91 -15.32
C LEU A 83 5.58 5.93 -14.38
N PRO A 84 4.57 6.76 -14.69
CA PRO A 84 3.36 6.83 -13.88
C PRO A 84 2.65 5.46 -13.86
N GLY A 85 2.41 4.95 -12.66
CA GLY A 85 1.81 3.61 -12.46
C GLY A 85 2.75 2.46 -12.79
N ALA A 86 4.08 2.67 -12.78
CA ALA A 86 5.04 1.63 -13.13
C ALA A 86 4.87 0.34 -12.32
N ALA A 87 4.52 0.50 -11.04
CA ALA A 87 4.11 -0.58 -10.19
C ALA A 87 2.91 -0.14 -9.33
N ARG A 88 2.05 -1.10 -9.01
CA ARG A 88 0.91 -0.92 -8.13
C ARG A 88 0.91 -2.00 -7.07
N TYR A 89 0.87 -1.58 -5.82
CA TYR A 89 0.71 -2.49 -4.70
C TYR A 89 -0.73 -2.93 -4.58
N ILE A 90 -0.95 -4.21 -4.33
CA ILE A 90 -2.28 -4.79 -4.18
C ILE A 90 -2.26 -5.86 -3.08
N PRO A 91 -3.40 -6.10 -2.39
CA PRO A 91 -3.47 -7.12 -1.36
C PRO A 91 -3.15 -8.50 -1.92
N ALA A 92 -2.55 -9.34 -1.08
CA ALA A 92 -2.18 -10.70 -1.47
C ALA A 92 -3.45 -11.52 -1.75
N PRO A 93 -3.55 -12.21 -2.90
CA PRO A 93 -4.68 -13.08 -3.16
C PRO A 93 -4.73 -14.22 -2.14
N PRO A 94 -5.92 -14.70 -1.76
CA PRO A 94 -6.02 -15.92 -0.98
C PRO A 94 -5.49 -17.10 -1.80
N LEU A 95 -4.87 -18.07 -1.12
CA LEU A 95 -4.18 -19.19 -1.79
C LEU A 95 -5.07 -19.97 -2.77
N TRP A 96 -6.36 -20.16 -2.45
CA TRP A 96 -7.29 -20.87 -3.34
C TRP A 96 -7.46 -20.17 -4.70
N LEU A 97 -7.37 -18.84 -4.74
CA LEU A 97 -7.46 -18.07 -5.98
C LEU A 97 -6.19 -18.25 -6.82
N VAL A 98 -5.03 -18.33 -6.17
CA VAL A 98 -3.75 -18.68 -6.81
C VAL A 98 -3.82 -20.08 -7.42
N PHE A 99 -4.34 -21.07 -6.68
CA PHE A 99 -4.53 -22.42 -7.21
C PHE A 99 -5.50 -22.44 -8.39
N LEU A 100 -6.64 -21.74 -8.29
CA LEU A 100 -7.61 -21.63 -9.38
C LEU A 100 -7.01 -21.00 -10.63
N TYR A 101 -6.18 -19.95 -10.45
CA TYR A 101 -5.47 -19.32 -11.55
C TYR A 101 -4.57 -20.31 -12.30
N TYR A 102 -3.73 -21.07 -11.58
CA TYR A 102 -2.85 -22.06 -12.21
C TYR A 102 -3.63 -23.20 -12.87
N LEU A 103 -4.71 -23.67 -12.25
CA LEU A 103 -5.59 -24.70 -12.82
C LEU A 103 -6.21 -24.23 -14.14
N LEU A 104 -6.66 -22.98 -14.22
CA LEU A 104 -7.21 -22.39 -15.43
C LEU A 104 -6.14 -22.15 -16.50
N LEU A 105 -4.94 -21.72 -16.10
CA LEU A 105 -3.81 -21.54 -17.01
C LEU A 105 -3.40 -22.87 -17.68
N VAL A 106 -3.32 -23.95 -16.90
CA VAL A 106 -3.10 -25.32 -17.42
C VAL A 106 -4.28 -25.80 -18.27
N GLY A 107 -5.52 -25.56 -17.82
CA GLY A 107 -6.73 -25.94 -18.56
C GLY A 107 -6.81 -25.28 -19.94
N VAL A 108 -6.50 -23.99 -20.04
CA VAL A 108 -6.39 -23.25 -21.30
C VAL A 108 -5.27 -23.82 -22.17
N PHE A 109 -4.10 -24.12 -21.58
CA PHE A 109 -2.98 -24.73 -22.31
C PHE A 109 -3.33 -26.11 -22.90
N GLU A 110 -3.97 -26.98 -22.11
CA GLU A 110 -4.42 -28.31 -22.59
C GLU A 110 -5.53 -28.21 -23.64
N LEU A 111 -6.47 -27.27 -23.49
CA LEU A 111 -7.52 -27.01 -24.48
C LEU A 111 -6.93 -26.54 -25.82
N LEU A 112 -5.88 -25.71 -25.77
CA LEU A 112 -5.14 -25.27 -26.96
C LEU A 112 -4.38 -26.41 -27.63
N ARG A 113 -3.93 -27.41 -26.86
CA ARG A 113 -3.10 -28.53 -27.33
C ARG A 113 -3.91 -29.72 -27.89
N ARG A 114 -5.11 -30.01 -27.36
CA ARG A 114 -5.87 -31.23 -27.73
C ARG A 114 -6.91 -30.99 -28.83
N PRO A 115 -6.78 -31.60 -30.03
CA PRO A 115 -7.75 -31.45 -31.12
C PRO A 115 -9.12 -32.12 -30.84
N ARG A 116 -9.18 -33.20 -30.05
CA ARG A 116 -10.41 -33.99 -29.82
C ARG A 116 -11.55 -33.27 -29.07
N TRP A 117 -11.25 -32.30 -28.22
CA TRP A 117 -12.27 -31.52 -27.52
C TRP A 117 -12.92 -30.45 -28.42
N GLN A 118 -12.31 -30.18 -29.58
CA GLN A 118 -12.76 -29.17 -30.54
C GLN A 118 -14.03 -29.62 -31.26
N ASP A 119 -14.18 -30.94 -31.53
CA ASP A 119 -15.36 -31.47 -32.21
C ASP A 119 -16.58 -31.56 -31.28
N LYS A 120 -16.40 -31.77 -29.96
CA LYS A 120 -17.48 -31.67 -28.98
C LYS A 120 -17.99 -30.24 -28.78
N LEU A 121 -17.09 -29.25 -28.76
CA LEU A 121 -17.47 -27.84 -28.63
C LEU A 121 -18.21 -27.30 -29.88
N LYS A 122 -17.87 -27.79 -31.09
CA LYS A 122 -18.63 -27.50 -32.33
C LYS A 122 -20.11 -27.85 -32.20
N HIS A 123 -20.42 -29.00 -31.60
CA HIS A 123 -21.79 -29.45 -31.42
C HIS A 123 -22.62 -28.61 -30.43
N ILE A 124 -21.97 -27.86 -29.54
CA ILE A 124 -22.65 -27.07 -28.49
C ILE A 124 -22.76 -25.59 -28.88
N LEU A 125 -21.76 -25.01 -29.55
CA LEU A 125 -21.66 -23.57 -29.81
C LEU A 125 -21.78 -23.18 -31.30
N GLY A 126 -21.92 -24.15 -32.21
CA GLY A 126 -22.18 -23.93 -33.63
C GLY A 126 -20.95 -23.62 -34.49
N ASP A 127 -21.06 -23.94 -35.79
CA ASP A 127 -19.95 -23.93 -36.77
C ASP A 127 -19.28 -22.56 -36.99
N ALA A 128 -19.97 -21.47 -36.67
CA ALA A 128 -19.44 -20.11 -36.77
C ALA A 128 -18.33 -19.81 -35.74
N VAL A 129 -18.33 -20.49 -34.59
CA VAL A 129 -17.41 -20.22 -33.47
C VAL A 129 -16.06 -20.93 -33.63
N VAL A 130 -15.98 -22.04 -34.37
CA VAL A 130 -14.83 -22.98 -34.30
C VAL A 130 -13.85 -22.89 -35.48
N LYS A 131 -13.98 -21.92 -36.39
CA LYS A 131 -13.23 -21.92 -37.67
C LYS A 131 -11.88 -21.19 -37.74
N GLY A 132 -11.26 -20.76 -36.62
CA GLY A 132 -9.95 -20.08 -36.68
C GLY A 132 -9.05 -20.21 -35.44
N ARG A 133 -7.74 -20.43 -35.61
CA ARG A 133 -6.76 -20.42 -34.50
C ARG A 133 -6.87 -19.18 -33.58
N SER A 134 -7.46 -18.08 -34.08
CA SER A 134 -7.78 -16.83 -33.37
C SER A 134 -8.86 -16.93 -32.28
N HIS A 135 -9.91 -17.76 -32.41
CA HIS A 135 -10.96 -17.85 -31.37
C HIS A 135 -10.47 -18.54 -30.09
N ARG A 136 -9.45 -19.40 -30.20
CA ARG A 136 -8.89 -20.13 -29.05
C ARG A 136 -8.02 -19.24 -28.17
N ILE A 137 -7.25 -18.36 -28.82
CA ILE A 137 -6.52 -17.28 -28.14
C ILE A 137 -7.53 -16.32 -27.51
N GLY A 138 -8.61 -15.98 -28.23
CA GLY A 138 -9.69 -15.15 -27.71
C GLY A 138 -10.36 -15.69 -26.44
N LEU A 139 -10.67 -16.99 -26.39
CA LEU A 139 -11.27 -17.63 -25.21
C LEU A 139 -10.29 -17.69 -24.02
N GLY A 140 -9.01 -18.03 -24.26
CA GLY A 140 -7.99 -18.00 -23.22
C GLY A 140 -7.75 -16.59 -22.66
N CYS A 141 -7.71 -15.58 -23.53
CA CYS A 141 -7.65 -14.17 -23.15
C CYS A 141 -8.90 -13.72 -22.38
N LEU A 142 -10.08 -14.19 -22.76
CA LEU A 142 -11.34 -13.88 -22.06
C LEU A 142 -11.36 -14.50 -20.66
N VAL A 143 -10.96 -15.76 -20.50
CA VAL A 143 -10.87 -16.41 -19.18
C VAL A 143 -9.83 -15.70 -18.31
N PHE A 144 -8.67 -15.35 -18.86
CA PHE A 144 -7.67 -14.56 -18.15
C PHE A 144 -8.20 -13.17 -17.74
N LEU A 145 -8.92 -12.49 -18.64
CA LEU A 145 -9.55 -11.20 -18.36
C LEU A 145 -10.61 -11.33 -17.25
N LEU A 146 -11.45 -12.36 -17.29
CA LEU A 146 -12.47 -12.58 -16.28
C LEU A 146 -11.87 -12.90 -14.90
N LEU A 147 -10.75 -13.63 -14.85
CA LEU A 147 -10.05 -13.93 -13.60
C LEU A 147 -9.33 -12.71 -13.04
N THR A 148 -8.69 -11.91 -13.90
CA THR A 148 -8.07 -10.64 -13.46
C THR A 148 -9.12 -9.65 -12.98
N VAL A 149 -10.28 -9.56 -13.65
CA VAL A 149 -11.42 -8.77 -13.18
C VAL A 149 -11.99 -9.31 -11.86
N ALA A 150 -12.18 -10.63 -11.72
CA ALA A 150 -12.67 -11.22 -10.47
C ALA A 150 -11.71 -11.01 -9.29
N TRP A 151 -10.40 -10.98 -9.56
CA TRP A 151 -9.38 -10.70 -8.57
C TRP A 151 -9.31 -9.22 -8.18
N LEU A 152 -9.40 -8.31 -9.16
CA LEU A 152 -9.48 -6.87 -8.91
C LEU A 152 -10.79 -6.47 -8.21
N ALA A 153 -11.88 -7.22 -8.46
CA ALA A 153 -13.17 -7.05 -7.83
C ALA A 153 -13.30 -7.79 -6.49
N TRP A 154 -12.22 -8.39 -5.97
CA TRP A 154 -12.23 -9.05 -4.66
C TRP A 154 -12.70 -8.04 -3.60
N PRO A 155 -13.67 -8.40 -2.75
CA PRO A 155 -14.41 -7.43 -1.97
C PRO A 155 -13.47 -6.59 -1.11
N ILE A 156 -13.45 -5.31 -1.46
CA ILE A 156 -13.10 -4.23 -0.56
C ILE A 156 -13.98 -4.38 0.68
N ASN A 157 -13.36 -4.47 1.84
CA ASN A 157 -14.09 -4.60 3.09
C ASN A 157 -14.69 -3.24 3.42
N ASN A 158 -16.00 -3.05 3.20
CA ASN A 158 -16.69 -1.79 3.46
C ASN A 158 -16.92 -1.56 4.97
N ARG A 159 -15.89 -1.81 5.78
CA ARG A 159 -15.91 -1.66 7.24
C ARG A 159 -14.85 -0.65 7.62
N LEU A 160 -15.05 -0.03 8.78
CA LEU A 160 -13.98 0.71 9.43
C LEU A 160 -12.96 -0.30 9.97
N GLU A 161 -11.69 -0.12 9.60
CA GLU A 161 -10.57 -0.91 10.10
C GLU A 161 -9.59 0.00 10.84
N LEU A 162 -9.10 -0.47 11.98
CA LEU A 162 -8.07 0.18 12.79
C LEU A 162 -6.91 -0.79 12.96
N HIS A 163 -5.74 -0.38 12.51
CA HIS A 163 -4.52 -1.17 12.54
C HIS A 163 -3.52 -0.45 13.44
N PHE A 164 -3.29 -0.99 14.62
CA PHE A 164 -2.20 -0.55 15.49
C PHE A 164 -0.94 -1.28 15.03
N ILE A 165 -0.04 -0.55 14.38
CA ILE A 165 1.16 -1.09 13.75
C ILE A 165 2.25 -1.15 14.82
N ASP A 166 2.81 -2.35 15.04
CA ASP A 166 3.95 -2.53 15.93
C ASP A 166 5.23 -2.01 15.27
N VAL A 167 5.57 -0.77 15.58
CA VAL A 167 6.76 -0.04 15.09
C VAL A 167 7.97 -0.18 16.03
N GLY A 168 7.84 -0.96 17.10
CA GLY A 168 8.84 -1.13 18.14
C GLY A 168 8.90 0.05 19.12
N GLN A 169 9.18 1.26 18.62
CA GLN A 169 9.24 2.48 19.44
C GLN A 169 8.23 3.52 18.95
N GLY A 170 7.39 3.96 19.90
CA GLY A 170 6.32 4.95 19.72
C GLY A 170 5.06 4.40 19.07
N ASP A 171 4.28 5.29 18.44
CA ASP A 171 2.93 4.96 17.98
C ASP A 171 2.81 5.01 16.44
N SER A 172 2.02 4.09 15.89
CA SER A 172 1.56 4.18 14.50
C SER A 172 0.21 3.47 14.34
N THR A 173 -0.80 4.22 13.92
CA THR A 173 -2.16 3.72 13.74
C THR A 173 -2.69 4.04 12.36
N LEU A 174 -2.95 3.02 11.56
CA LEU A 174 -3.65 3.17 10.29
C LEU A 174 -5.16 3.01 10.49
N ILE A 175 -5.92 3.95 9.92
CA ILE A 175 -7.37 3.97 9.88
C ILE A 175 -7.79 3.82 8.42
N VAL A 176 -8.54 2.75 8.12
CA VAL A 176 -9.15 2.54 6.80
C VAL A 176 -10.66 2.67 6.94
N THR A 177 -11.24 3.64 6.26
CA THR A 177 -12.66 3.95 6.30
C THR A 177 -13.46 3.03 5.36
N PRO A 178 -14.79 2.88 5.55
CA PRO A 178 -15.62 2.02 4.71
C PRO A 178 -15.56 2.30 3.20
N ASN A 179 -15.32 3.54 2.79
CA ASN A 179 -15.14 3.93 1.39
C ASN A 179 -13.66 4.03 0.97
N GLN A 180 -12.76 3.32 1.67
CA GLN A 180 -11.33 3.20 1.37
C GLN A 180 -10.51 4.47 1.55
N GLY A 181 -11.04 5.47 2.25
CA GLY A 181 -10.20 6.57 2.75
C GLY A 181 -9.21 6.06 3.79
N THR A 182 -7.97 6.52 3.70
CA THR A 182 -6.81 6.04 4.45
C THR A 182 -6.18 7.18 5.25
N VAL A 183 -6.10 6.99 6.56
CA VAL A 183 -5.47 7.95 7.47
C VAL A 183 -4.43 7.24 8.30
N LEU A 184 -3.19 7.71 8.25
CA LEU A 184 -2.13 7.24 9.13
C LEU A 184 -1.95 8.26 10.26
N VAL A 185 -2.07 7.82 11.50
CA VAL A 185 -1.81 8.61 12.71
C VAL A 185 -0.50 8.13 13.31
N ASP A 186 0.52 8.99 13.25
CA ASP A 186 1.91 8.72 13.58
C ASP A 186 2.52 7.55 12.78
N ALA A 187 3.84 7.54 12.68
CA ALA A 187 4.59 6.58 11.88
C ALA A 187 5.69 5.89 12.69
N GLY A 188 5.63 5.97 14.02
CA GLY A 188 6.69 5.52 14.90
C GLY A 188 8.00 6.25 14.64
N GLY A 189 9.07 5.71 15.21
CA GLY A 189 10.40 5.95 14.69
C GLY A 189 11.51 5.71 15.69
N TRP A 190 12.71 5.57 15.16
CA TRP A 190 13.91 5.45 15.98
C TRP A 190 14.66 6.78 16.02
N ARG A 191 15.61 6.86 16.96
CA ARG A 191 16.49 8.02 17.07
C ARG A 191 17.18 8.30 15.73
N ASP A 192 17.22 9.58 15.34
CA ASP A 192 17.81 10.09 14.10
C ASP A 192 17.17 9.57 12.79
N GLU A 193 16.02 8.87 12.85
CA GLU A 193 15.34 8.35 11.66
C GLU A 193 14.89 9.47 10.72
N LEU A 194 14.44 10.60 11.26
CA LEU A 194 14.09 11.77 10.46
C LEU A 194 15.26 12.28 9.60
N LEU A 195 16.51 12.15 10.08
CA LEU A 195 17.70 12.57 9.34
C LEU A 195 18.19 11.49 8.38
N THR A 196 18.22 10.23 8.82
CA THR A 196 18.76 9.10 8.05
C THR A 196 17.78 8.53 7.03
N GLY A 197 16.48 8.71 7.24
CA GLY A 197 15.41 8.07 6.48
C GLY A 197 15.34 6.55 6.67
N ARG A 198 15.95 6.01 7.72
CA ARG A 198 16.03 4.58 8.01
C ARG A 198 15.55 4.28 9.42
N GLY A 199 14.48 3.50 9.53
CA GLY A 199 13.97 2.96 10.78
C GLY A 199 12.58 2.37 10.63
N ALA A 200 11.68 2.68 11.55
CA ALA A 200 10.32 2.12 11.57
C ALA A 200 9.54 2.43 10.29
N GLY A 201 9.69 3.63 9.72
CA GLY A 201 8.97 4.06 8.54
C GLY A 201 9.24 3.19 7.32
N ASN A 202 10.52 3.03 6.94
CA ASN A 202 10.90 2.28 5.74
C ASN A 202 10.94 0.76 5.94
N GLN A 203 11.09 0.27 7.19
CA GLN A 203 11.19 -1.16 7.48
C GLN A 203 9.87 -1.79 7.92
N VAL A 204 8.96 -1.01 8.51
CA VAL A 204 7.70 -1.53 9.07
C VAL A 204 6.50 -0.85 8.43
N VAL A 205 6.36 0.47 8.57
CA VAL A 205 5.13 1.19 8.19
C VAL A 205 4.88 1.10 6.69
N VAL A 206 5.83 1.50 5.85
CA VAL A 206 5.69 1.47 4.39
C VAL A 206 5.44 0.04 3.86
N PRO A 207 6.23 -0.98 4.25
CA PRO A 207 5.93 -2.36 3.87
C PRO A 207 4.54 -2.84 4.32
N TYR A 208 4.10 -2.45 5.52
CA TYR A 208 2.78 -2.80 6.03
C TYR A 208 1.65 -2.18 5.20
N LEU A 209 1.74 -0.88 4.87
CA LEU A 209 0.78 -0.20 4.00
C LEU A 209 0.69 -0.86 2.62
N HIS A 210 1.85 -1.16 2.01
CA HIS A 210 1.91 -1.84 0.73
C HIS A 210 1.34 -3.26 0.76
N ARG A 211 1.53 -3.99 1.87
CA ARG A 211 0.92 -5.31 2.07
C ARG A 211 -0.61 -5.25 2.05
N LEU A 212 -1.18 -4.15 2.54
CA LEU A 212 -2.63 -3.87 2.48
C LEU A 212 -3.07 -3.31 1.12
N GLY A 213 -2.16 -3.15 0.15
CA GLY A 213 -2.46 -2.56 -1.15
C GLY A 213 -2.69 -1.05 -1.11
N ILE A 214 -2.25 -0.38 -0.04
CA ILE A 214 -2.32 1.07 0.09
C ILE A 214 -1.18 1.68 -0.72
N ASN A 215 -1.54 2.49 -1.71
CA ASN A 215 -0.60 3.14 -2.64
C ASN A 215 -0.59 4.66 -2.49
N HIS A 216 -1.44 5.19 -1.61
CA HIS A 216 -1.71 6.60 -1.41
C HIS A 216 -2.33 6.75 -0.02
N LEU A 217 -2.04 7.86 0.65
CA LEU A 217 -2.70 8.25 1.89
C LEU A 217 -3.50 9.54 1.67
N ASP A 218 -4.77 9.53 2.09
CA ASP A 218 -5.56 10.75 2.10
C ASP A 218 -5.00 11.73 3.16
N VAL A 219 -4.64 11.20 4.34
CA VAL A 219 -4.10 12.03 5.42
C VAL A 219 -3.01 11.31 6.21
N LEU A 220 -1.92 12.02 6.45
CA LEU A 220 -0.94 11.69 7.48
C LEU A 220 -1.07 12.67 8.65
N ILE A 221 -1.41 12.17 9.83
CA ILE A 221 -1.51 12.97 11.06
C ILE A 221 -0.25 12.70 11.88
N ILE A 222 0.49 13.75 12.21
CA ILE A 222 1.62 13.70 13.15
C ILE A 222 1.19 14.40 14.42
N THR A 223 1.10 13.66 15.51
CA THR A 223 0.52 14.16 16.74
C THR A 223 1.41 15.18 17.43
N HIS A 224 2.73 14.96 17.44
CA HIS A 224 3.74 15.87 17.94
C HIS A 224 5.12 15.55 17.30
N PRO A 225 6.13 16.44 17.40
CA PRO A 225 7.32 16.38 16.55
C PRO A 225 8.38 15.34 16.94
N HIS A 226 8.22 14.61 18.04
CA HIS A 226 9.25 13.66 18.50
C HIS A 226 9.47 12.51 17.51
N ALA A 227 10.70 12.00 17.48
CA ALA A 227 11.13 10.98 16.53
C ALA A 227 10.37 9.65 16.66
N ASP A 228 9.88 9.29 17.85
CA ASP A 228 9.06 8.09 18.07
C ASP A 228 7.62 8.24 17.56
N HIS A 229 7.22 9.41 17.06
CA HIS A 229 5.92 9.62 16.42
C HIS A 229 6.07 10.06 14.96
N ALA A 230 6.92 11.06 14.71
CA ALA A 230 7.16 11.63 13.39
C ALA A 230 8.24 10.87 12.59
N GLY A 231 9.05 10.01 13.21
CA GLY A 231 10.25 9.44 12.61
C GLY A 231 10.03 8.75 11.28
N GLY A 232 9.02 7.86 11.23
CA GLY A 232 8.69 7.14 10.01
C GLY A 232 7.98 7.99 8.94
N ALA A 233 7.50 9.19 9.27
CA ALA A 233 6.70 10.02 8.37
C ALA A 233 7.47 10.41 7.10
N ARG A 234 8.77 10.67 7.24
CA ARG A 234 9.65 11.00 6.11
C ARG A 234 9.74 9.87 5.10
N ALA A 235 9.84 8.63 5.57
CA ALA A 235 9.84 7.47 4.70
C ALA A 235 8.49 7.29 4.00
N VAL A 236 7.38 7.55 4.70
CA VAL A 236 6.01 7.48 4.15
C VAL A 236 5.82 8.46 3.00
N ILE A 237 6.09 9.76 3.19
CA ILE A 237 5.88 10.77 2.14
C ILE A 237 6.81 10.56 0.93
N LYS A 238 7.96 9.91 1.12
CA LYS A 238 8.87 9.55 0.02
C LYS A 238 8.44 8.30 -0.75
N SER A 239 7.66 7.41 -0.13
CA SER A 239 7.32 6.11 -0.71
C SER A 239 5.97 6.11 -1.41
N MET A 240 5.05 6.99 -1.03
CA MET A 240 3.73 7.09 -1.64
C MET A 240 3.16 8.51 -1.59
N PRO A 241 2.27 8.87 -2.52
CA PRO A 241 1.57 10.15 -2.47
C PRO A 241 0.75 10.30 -1.19
N VAL A 242 0.79 11.50 -0.61
CA VAL A 242 0.00 11.89 0.56
C VAL A 242 -0.71 13.20 0.21
N ASP A 243 -2.03 13.26 0.32
CA ASP A 243 -2.77 14.47 -0.08
C ASP A 243 -2.60 15.59 0.94
N MET A 244 -2.64 15.25 2.24
CA MET A 244 -2.55 16.20 3.32
C MET A 244 -1.77 15.65 4.51
N VAL A 245 -0.90 16.49 5.07
CA VAL A 245 -0.27 16.26 6.37
C VAL A 245 -0.90 17.19 7.40
N VAL A 246 -1.39 16.63 8.50
CA VAL A 246 -1.93 17.37 9.63
C VAL A 246 -0.97 17.27 10.80
N VAL A 247 -0.57 18.41 11.36
CA VAL A 247 0.39 18.47 12.48
C VAL A 247 -0.16 19.28 13.65
N SER A 248 0.46 19.13 14.82
CA SER A 248 0.26 20.07 15.92
C SER A 248 0.70 21.49 15.51
N PRO A 249 0.08 22.55 16.05
CA PRO A 249 0.61 23.91 15.91
C PRO A 249 1.99 24.07 16.56
N TYR A 250 2.34 23.20 17.52
CA TYR A 250 3.67 23.14 18.11
C TYR A 250 4.65 22.42 17.16
N GLY A 251 5.82 23.00 16.98
CA GLY A 251 6.83 22.60 16.00
C GLY A 251 6.70 23.30 14.65
N LEU A 252 5.88 24.36 14.57
CA LEU A 252 5.79 25.22 13.38
C LEU A 252 6.34 26.63 13.63
N GLN A 253 6.57 27.01 14.88
CA GLN A 253 7.12 28.31 15.27
C GLN A 253 8.64 28.18 15.49
N GLU A 254 9.39 29.26 15.23
CA GLU A 254 10.85 29.25 15.37
C GLU A 254 11.31 29.06 16.83
N GLU A 255 10.46 29.45 17.79
CA GLU A 255 10.74 29.31 19.22
C GLU A 255 10.47 27.92 19.77
N ASP A 256 9.78 27.05 19.00
CA ASP A 256 9.47 25.69 19.43
C ASP A 256 10.73 24.83 19.43
N GLN A 257 10.93 24.07 20.51
CA GLN A 257 12.06 23.15 20.61
C GLN A 257 11.72 21.87 19.85
N VAL A 258 12.26 21.74 18.65
CA VAL A 258 12.13 20.55 17.79
C VAL A 258 13.49 20.07 17.29
N ASP A 259 13.58 18.76 17.03
CA ASP A 259 14.78 18.16 16.46
C ASP A 259 15.01 18.63 15.01
N GLU A 260 16.27 18.75 14.59
CA GLU A 260 16.66 19.12 13.21
C GLU A 260 15.97 18.24 12.16
N GLY A 261 15.79 16.94 12.47
CA GLY A 261 15.11 16.01 11.58
C GLY A 261 13.66 16.39 11.30
N TYR A 262 12.96 17.01 12.25
CA TYR A 262 11.57 17.42 12.06
C TYR A 262 11.48 18.60 11.08
N GLU A 263 12.42 19.54 11.14
CA GLU A 263 12.52 20.62 10.17
C GLU A 263 12.81 20.11 8.75
N VAL A 264 13.67 19.09 8.63
CA VAL A 264 13.90 18.40 7.34
C VAL A 264 12.59 17.80 6.81
N LEU A 265 11.80 17.15 7.66
CA LEU A 265 10.50 16.61 7.28
C LEU A 265 9.54 17.71 6.79
N LEU A 266 9.38 18.81 7.54
CA LEU A 266 8.51 19.92 7.16
C LEU A 266 8.93 20.54 5.81
N ASN A 267 10.24 20.69 5.59
CA ASN A 267 10.75 21.19 4.32
C ASN A 267 10.49 20.23 3.16
N GLU A 268 10.64 18.92 3.37
CA GLU A 268 10.30 17.93 2.33
C GLU A 268 8.80 17.92 2.00
N ILE A 269 7.92 18.05 3.00
CA ILE A 269 6.47 18.19 2.78
C ILE A 269 6.18 19.41 1.89
N ARG A 270 6.78 20.56 2.20
CA ARG A 270 6.62 21.81 1.42
C ARG A 270 7.18 21.66 0.00
N GLN A 271 8.36 21.05 -0.16
CA GLN A 271 9.01 20.85 -1.47
C GLN A 271 8.19 19.93 -2.38
N GLN A 272 7.55 18.91 -1.82
CA GLN A 272 6.67 18.02 -2.57
C GLN A 272 5.30 18.65 -2.88
N GLY A 273 5.00 19.83 -2.33
CA GLY A 273 3.72 20.51 -2.51
C GLY A 273 2.55 19.81 -1.79
N ILE A 274 2.85 19.01 -0.76
CA ILE A 274 1.84 18.34 0.05
C ILE A 274 1.13 19.37 0.92
N LEU A 275 -0.20 19.29 1.03
CA LEU A 275 -0.98 20.23 1.83
C LEU A 275 -0.66 20.05 3.32
N LEU A 276 0.07 20.99 3.91
CA LEU A 276 0.36 21.01 5.35
C LEU A 276 -0.69 21.83 6.10
N ARG A 277 -1.32 21.25 7.13
CA ARG A 277 -2.27 21.96 8.01
C ARG A 277 -1.95 21.73 9.48
N ALA A 278 -2.02 22.80 10.27
CA ALA A 278 -2.08 22.68 11.73
C ALA A 278 -3.52 22.41 12.15
N ALA A 279 -3.74 21.50 13.11
CA ALA A 279 -5.05 21.25 13.71
C ALA A 279 -5.11 21.68 15.18
N ARG A 280 -6.26 22.18 15.62
CA ARG A 280 -6.55 22.56 17.00
C ARG A 280 -7.86 21.94 17.47
N SER A 281 -8.11 22.03 18.78
CA SER A 281 -9.36 21.60 19.37
C SER A 281 -10.55 22.25 18.65
N GLY A 282 -11.51 21.41 18.24
CA GLY A 282 -12.69 21.85 17.50
C GLY A 282 -12.63 21.58 16.00
N ASP A 283 -11.42 21.48 15.43
CA ASP A 283 -11.24 21.16 14.01
C ASP A 283 -11.79 19.78 13.68
N ARG A 284 -12.20 19.61 12.43
CA ARG A 284 -12.81 18.38 11.93
C ARG A 284 -12.16 17.94 10.64
N LEU A 285 -11.96 16.63 10.54
CA LEU A 285 -11.48 15.97 9.35
C LEU A 285 -12.57 15.03 8.83
N LYS A 286 -12.98 15.23 7.58
CA LYS A 286 -14.01 14.43 6.92
C LYS A 286 -13.42 13.76 5.68
N ILE A 287 -13.07 12.50 5.83
CA ILE A 287 -12.55 11.64 4.75
C ILE A 287 -13.65 10.71 4.21
N ASP A 288 -14.59 10.32 5.06
CA ASP A 288 -15.69 9.43 4.69
C ASP A 288 -17.04 10.02 5.13
N SER A 289 -18.10 9.67 4.42
CA SER A 289 -19.48 10.00 4.78
C SER A 289 -19.94 9.39 6.11
N LEU A 290 -19.42 8.21 6.47
CA LEU A 290 -19.77 7.42 7.65
C LEU A 290 -18.80 7.61 8.82
N VAL A 291 -17.63 8.22 8.57
CA VAL A 291 -16.58 8.43 9.57
C VAL A 291 -16.29 9.91 9.72
N ALA A 292 -16.49 10.43 10.93
CA ALA A 292 -16.15 11.80 11.29
C ALA A 292 -15.03 11.80 12.32
N MET A 293 -13.98 12.56 12.06
CA MET A 293 -12.85 12.75 12.97
C MET A 293 -12.85 14.17 13.50
N LYS A 294 -12.69 14.33 14.82
CA LYS A 294 -12.63 15.64 15.49
C LYS A 294 -11.38 15.73 16.34
N PHE A 295 -10.66 16.83 16.22
CA PHE A 295 -9.53 17.14 17.10
C PHE A 295 -10.05 17.70 18.43
N LEU A 296 -9.55 17.15 19.54
CA LEU A 296 -9.90 17.54 20.91
C LEU A 296 -8.82 18.39 21.56
N SER A 297 -7.58 18.29 21.09
CA SER A 297 -6.38 18.95 21.62
C SER A 297 -5.44 19.31 20.47
N PRO A 298 -4.61 20.35 20.60
CA PRO A 298 -4.59 21.34 21.71
C PRO A 298 -5.61 22.47 21.49
N ALA A 299 -6.21 22.99 22.56
CA ALA A 299 -7.08 24.17 22.49
C ALA A 299 -6.25 25.47 22.42
N GLU A 300 -5.19 25.54 23.22
CA GLU A 300 -4.18 26.58 23.22
C GLU A 300 -2.80 25.92 23.17
N THR A 301 -1.80 26.63 22.65
CA THR A 301 -0.42 26.12 22.59
C THR A 301 0.26 26.33 23.94
N TYR A 302 0.73 25.25 24.55
CA TYR A 302 1.47 25.29 25.82
C TYR A 302 2.96 25.53 25.58
N SER A 303 3.60 26.33 26.42
CA SER A 303 5.06 26.56 26.40
C SER A 303 5.62 26.68 27.81
N GLY A 304 6.92 26.38 27.97
CA GLY A 304 7.61 26.47 29.26
C GLY A 304 7.20 25.40 30.27
N THR A 305 6.62 24.29 29.80
CA THR A 305 6.23 23.14 30.63
C THR A 305 7.36 22.11 30.70
N ARG A 306 7.14 21.01 31.44
CA ARG A 306 8.11 19.91 31.51
C ARG A 306 8.28 19.20 30.15
N SER A 307 7.27 19.21 29.29
CA SER A 307 7.31 18.60 27.96
C SER A 307 6.30 19.28 27.04
N ASP A 308 6.73 20.34 26.37
CA ASP A 308 5.86 21.17 25.52
C ASP A 308 5.37 20.40 24.30
N ALA A 309 6.22 19.61 23.65
CA ALA A 309 5.83 18.75 22.52
C ALA A 309 4.68 17.81 22.89
N ASN A 310 4.80 17.07 24.01
CA ASN A 310 3.78 16.10 24.43
C ASN A 310 2.48 16.80 24.84
N ASN A 311 2.56 17.91 25.57
CA ASN A 311 1.38 18.66 26.02
C ASN A 311 0.60 19.30 24.86
N ASN A 312 1.26 19.52 23.72
CA ASN A 312 0.65 20.01 22.50
C ASN A 312 0.27 18.90 21.51
N SER A 313 0.23 17.63 21.95
CA SER A 313 -0.16 16.53 21.07
C SER A 313 -1.58 16.70 20.53
N LEU A 314 -1.75 16.36 19.25
CA LEU A 314 -3.07 16.20 18.67
C LEU A 314 -3.80 15.01 19.31
N VAL A 315 -5.02 15.25 19.78
CA VAL A 315 -5.90 14.17 20.27
C VAL A 315 -7.09 14.04 19.33
N LEU A 316 -7.29 12.84 18.79
CA LEU A 316 -8.32 12.56 17.80
C LEU A 316 -9.48 11.76 18.40
N LEU A 317 -10.70 12.26 18.19
CA LEU A 317 -11.93 11.51 18.42
C LEU A 317 -12.48 11.00 17.09
N LEU A 318 -12.54 9.69 16.93
CA LEU A 318 -13.14 9.05 15.77
C LEU A 318 -14.57 8.60 16.09
N ASN A 319 -15.53 9.10 15.30
CA ASN A 319 -16.93 8.71 15.36
C ASN A 319 -17.32 7.95 14.09
N TYR A 320 -17.85 6.74 14.25
CA TYR A 320 -18.30 5.90 13.15
C TYR A 320 -19.81 5.65 13.24
N GLN A 321 -20.54 6.07 12.21
CA GLN A 321 -21.96 5.79 12.09
C GLN A 321 -22.16 4.56 11.19
N ALA A 322 -22.25 3.38 11.81
CA ALA A 322 -22.62 2.18 11.07
C ALA A 322 -24.09 2.26 10.65
N GLU A 323 -24.37 2.38 9.35
CA GLU A 323 -25.71 2.09 8.85
C GLU A 323 -26.03 0.62 9.14
N ARG A 324 -27.06 0.36 9.96
CA ARG A 324 -27.65 -0.99 10.03
C ARG A 324 -28.35 -1.26 8.71
N ARG A 325 -27.60 -1.75 7.72
CA ARG A 325 -28.19 -2.36 6.52
C ARG A 325 -28.84 -3.67 6.97
N CYS A 326 -30.12 -3.61 7.35
CA CYS A 326 -30.94 -4.80 7.47
C CYS A 326 -31.04 -5.44 6.09
N SER A 327 -30.14 -6.37 5.76
CA SER A 327 -30.30 -7.22 4.58
C SER A 327 -31.57 -8.05 4.75
N PRO A 328 -32.50 -8.08 3.77
CA PRO A 328 -33.72 -8.88 3.84
C PRO A 328 -33.47 -10.39 4.00
N GLU A 329 -32.26 -10.86 3.72
CA GLU A 329 -31.96 -12.29 3.55
C GLU A 329 -31.84 -13.09 4.86
N THR A 330 -31.83 -12.45 6.02
CA THR A 330 -31.75 -13.15 7.34
C THR A 330 -32.98 -13.00 8.24
N LEU A 331 -34.09 -12.47 7.73
CA LEU A 331 -35.28 -12.25 8.56
C LEU A 331 -36.17 -13.49 8.64
N ARG A 332 -35.98 -14.32 9.68
CA ARG A 332 -37.08 -15.16 10.20
C ARG A 332 -38.25 -14.23 10.59
N GLN A 333 -39.47 -14.64 10.24
CA GLN A 333 -40.72 -13.87 10.35
C GLN A 333 -41.00 -13.17 11.70
N ARG A 334 -40.30 -13.51 12.79
CA ARG A 334 -40.45 -12.86 14.10
C ARG A 334 -39.79 -11.47 14.22
N GLN A 335 -38.86 -11.07 13.35
CA GLN A 335 -38.16 -9.78 13.47
C GLN A 335 -38.74 -8.63 12.63
N ARG A 336 -39.73 -8.89 11.74
CA ARG A 336 -40.37 -7.83 10.95
C ARG A 336 -41.11 -6.78 11.79
N ARG A 337 -41.55 -7.12 13.01
CA ARG A 337 -42.25 -6.18 13.91
C ARG A 337 -41.32 -5.26 14.72
N THR A 338 -40.03 -5.57 14.78
CA THR A 338 -39.07 -4.81 15.59
C THR A 338 -38.45 -3.63 14.83
N CYS A 339 -38.48 -3.63 13.50
CA CYS A 339 -38.02 -2.51 12.68
C CYS A 339 -39.09 -1.42 12.43
N SER A 340 -40.38 -1.71 12.62
CA SER A 340 -41.45 -0.70 12.41
C SER A 340 -41.81 0.08 13.67
N LYS A 341 -41.23 -0.26 14.82
CA LYS A 341 -41.30 0.54 16.03
C LYS A 341 -39.90 1.05 16.30
N GLY A 342 -39.71 2.36 16.26
CA GLY A 342 -38.47 3.02 16.64
C GLY A 342 -38.10 2.65 18.08
N ILE A 343 -37.37 1.55 18.22
CA ILE A 343 -36.81 1.09 19.48
C ILE A 343 -35.43 1.72 19.54
N LYS A 344 -35.31 2.76 20.38
CA LYS A 344 -34.01 3.23 20.89
C LYS A 344 -33.25 2.00 21.38
N SER A 345 -32.09 1.75 20.79
CA SER A 345 -31.28 0.57 21.08
C SER A 345 -30.88 0.50 22.56
N PRO A 346 -30.78 -0.69 23.17
CA PRO A 346 -30.08 -0.84 24.44
C PRO A 346 -28.59 -0.53 24.22
N GLU A 347 -28.07 0.45 24.97
CA GLU A 347 -26.64 0.78 25.04
C GLU A 347 -25.83 -0.47 25.43
N GLN A 348 -25.03 -1.01 24.50
CA GLN A 348 -23.99 -1.96 24.86
C GLN A 348 -22.75 -1.18 25.30
N LYS A 349 -22.60 -1.05 26.62
CA LYS A 349 -21.44 -0.43 27.29
C LYS A 349 -20.33 -1.48 27.42
N PHE A 350 -19.21 -1.25 26.76
CA PHE A 350 -17.91 -1.76 27.20
C PHE A 350 -17.13 -0.58 27.78
N LEU A 351 -17.03 -0.56 29.12
CA LEU A 351 -16.32 0.46 29.87
C LEU A 351 -14.91 -0.06 30.20
N LYS A 352 -13.89 0.57 29.65
CA LYS A 352 -12.66 0.86 30.40
C LYS A 352 -12.30 2.30 30.04
N TYR A 353 -12.67 3.20 30.96
CA TYR A 353 -12.52 4.66 30.93
C TYR A 353 -12.61 5.33 29.55
N LEU A 354 -13.83 5.74 29.17
CA LEU A 354 -14.17 7.11 28.79
C LEU A 354 -15.68 7.20 28.54
N THR A 355 -16.28 8.25 29.08
CA THR A 355 -17.71 8.43 29.33
C THR A 355 -18.52 8.77 28.06
N THR A 356 -19.55 7.97 27.78
CA THR A 356 -20.79 8.31 27.04
C THR A 356 -20.68 9.06 25.70
N ALA A 357 -20.22 8.36 24.66
CA ALA A 357 -20.67 8.41 23.25
C ALA A 357 -19.83 7.37 22.49
N ALA A 358 -20.34 6.74 21.42
CA ALA A 358 -19.61 5.72 20.67
C ALA A 358 -18.46 6.32 19.83
N GLY A 359 -17.44 6.85 20.50
CA GLY A 359 -16.20 7.36 19.93
C GLY A 359 -15.02 6.51 20.40
N ILE A 360 -14.14 6.17 19.47
CA ILE A 360 -12.87 5.54 19.80
C ILE A 360 -11.88 6.67 20.10
N PHE A 361 -11.34 6.66 21.32
CA PHE A 361 -10.22 7.50 21.71
C PHE A 361 -8.93 6.79 21.32
N ILE A 362 -8.09 7.46 20.55
CA ILE A 362 -6.72 7.03 20.29
C ILE A 362 -5.84 7.89 21.20
N PRO A 363 -5.52 7.44 22.43
CA PRO A 363 -4.53 8.11 23.25
C PRO A 363 -3.14 7.86 22.64
N THR A 364 -2.40 8.93 22.35
CA THR A 364 -0.97 8.82 22.12
C THR A 364 -0.29 8.54 23.44
N SER A 365 0.59 7.54 23.48
CA SER A 365 1.18 7.09 24.72
C SER A 365 2.11 8.15 25.32
N SER A 366 1.88 8.51 26.59
CA SER A 366 2.86 9.22 27.40
C SER A 366 3.76 8.17 28.06
N SER A 367 4.94 7.91 27.50
CA SER A 367 5.98 7.21 28.25
C SER A 367 6.40 8.09 29.42
N GLY A 368 6.20 7.59 30.65
CA GLY A 368 6.58 8.26 31.90
C GLY A 368 8.07 8.28 32.17
#